data_AF-A0A1J5S081-F1
#
_entry.id   AF-A0A1J5S081-F1
#
_cell.length_a   1.000
_cell.length_b   1.000
_cell.length_c   1.000
_cell.angle_alpha   90.00
_cell.angle_beta   90.00
_cell.angle_gamma   90.00
#
_symmetry.space_group_name_H-M   'P 1'
#
loop_
_entity.id
_entity.type
_entity.pdbx_description
1 polymer ?
#
loop_
_entity_poly.entity_id
_entity_poly.type
_entity_poly.pdbx_seq_one_letter_code
_entity_poly.pdbx_strand_id
1 'polypeptide(L)'
;MKCFMKTNKLKTVSRIILFICGISLIAVLYVPMWNIDLNAPQYPEGLSLSIYANKLGGNVDIINGLNHYIGMKTLHDKDFIEFKVLPYCIIFFVAAFLLTALIANRKLLYTLFALFVCFGIVAMIDFWRWEYNYGHDLNPEAAIKVPGMTYQPPLIGYKQLLNFSAYSLPDIGGWIFIGAGALLLGIVFLEIKNYKKLKQFNANLKLMIPLFFIVGLSSCTVKPEAINIGKDDCCFCKMTISDNRFGGEIISKKGKIFKFDDGHCLLSFLQSKTLEPNEIADVYLVDFSGDHQLLKADNAFIFKSDLLRSPMDGNIAAFANEDSMKKLMQQYSGNKLSWNQLKQ
;
A
#
# COMPACT_ATOMS: atom_id res chain seq x y z
N MET A 1 -51.88 -15.36 -31.39
CA MET A 1 -50.90 -15.83 -30.38
C MET A 1 -49.53 -15.19 -30.68
N LYS A 2 -49.24 -14.00 -30.13
CA LYS A 2 -47.92 -13.35 -30.31
C LYS A 2 -46.93 -14.00 -29.33
N CYS A 3 -46.10 -14.90 -29.83
CA CYS A 3 -44.98 -15.47 -29.09
C CYS A 3 -44.00 -14.33 -28.77
N PHE A 4 -44.05 -13.80 -27.53
CA PHE A 4 -43.04 -12.87 -27.03
C PHE A 4 -41.72 -13.65 -26.90
N MET A 5 -40.91 -13.68 -27.97
CA MET A 5 -39.51 -14.08 -27.87
C MET A 5 -38.82 -13.11 -26.91
N LYS A 6 -38.71 -13.49 -25.63
CA LYS A 6 -37.89 -12.80 -24.64
C LYS A 6 -36.47 -12.80 -25.18
N THR A 7 -36.00 -11.66 -25.66
CA THR A 7 -34.64 -11.51 -26.15
C THR A 7 -33.66 -11.85 -25.02
N ASN A 8 -32.85 -12.89 -25.22
CA ASN A 8 -31.79 -13.34 -24.30
C ASN A 8 -30.50 -12.52 -24.46
N LYS A 9 -30.58 -11.35 -25.09
CA LYS A 9 -29.43 -10.51 -25.41
C LYS A 9 -29.06 -9.62 -24.23
N LEU A 10 -27.76 -9.41 -24.03
CA LEU A 10 -27.21 -8.46 -23.05
C LEU A 10 -27.54 -7.01 -23.45
N LYS A 11 -27.66 -6.12 -22.46
CA LYS A 11 -27.77 -4.67 -22.68
C LYS A 11 -26.52 -4.14 -23.38
N THR A 12 -26.66 -3.10 -24.20
CA THR A 12 -25.54 -2.47 -24.92
C THR A 12 -24.43 -2.00 -23.97
N VAL A 13 -24.79 -1.41 -22.83
CA VAL A 13 -23.83 -0.98 -21.81
C VAL A 13 -22.99 -2.16 -21.30
N SER A 14 -23.63 -3.28 -20.97
CA SER A 14 -22.93 -4.51 -20.55
C SER A 14 -21.93 -4.99 -21.60
N ARG A 15 -22.30 -4.93 -22.88
CA ARG A 15 -21.41 -5.32 -24.01
C ARG A 15 -20.21 -4.39 -24.14
N ILE A 16 -20.41 -3.08 -24.02
CA ILE A 16 -19.33 -2.09 -24.09
C ILE A 16 -18.35 -2.31 -22.93
N ILE A 17 -18.84 -2.50 -21.71
CA ILE A 17 -17.98 -2.72 -20.54
C ILE A 17 -17.19 -4.03 -20.71
N LEU A 18 -17.83 -5.13 -21.16
CA LEU A 18 -17.12 -6.38 -21.47
C LEU A 18 -16.02 -6.19 -22.52
N PHE A 19 -16.30 -5.42 -23.57
CA PHE A 19 -15.32 -5.12 -24.61
C PHE A 19 -14.11 -4.36 -24.05
N ILE A 20 -14.35 -3.31 -23.26
CA ILE A 20 -13.30 -2.53 -22.61
C ILE A 20 -12.47 -3.41 -21.67
N CYS A 21 -13.10 -4.26 -20.86
CA CYS A 21 -12.40 -5.21 -19.98
C CYS A 21 -11.54 -6.19 -20.78
N GLY A 22 -12.06 -6.71 -21.90
CA GLY A 22 -11.31 -7.60 -22.78
C GLY A 22 -10.05 -6.93 -23.35
N ILE A 23 -10.16 -5.70 -23.81
CA ILE A 23 -9.01 -4.94 -24.32
C ILE A 23 -8.03 -4.58 -23.21
N SER A 24 -8.50 -4.17 -22.02
CA SER A 24 -7.61 -3.80 -20.91
C SER A 24 -6.78 -4.98 -20.43
N LEU A 25 -7.33 -6.20 -20.47
CA LEU A 25 -6.60 -7.42 -20.10
C LEU A 25 -5.38 -7.70 -21.01
N ILE A 26 -5.32 -7.14 -22.23
CA ILE A 26 -4.12 -7.24 -23.09
C ILE A 26 -2.92 -6.56 -22.43
N ALA A 27 -3.14 -5.45 -21.72
CA ALA A 27 -2.06 -4.73 -21.06
C ALA A 27 -1.38 -5.57 -19.96
N VAL A 28 -2.12 -6.47 -19.30
CA VAL A 28 -1.64 -7.36 -18.23
C VAL A 28 -0.49 -8.25 -18.70
N LEU A 29 -0.38 -8.54 -20.00
CA LEU A 29 0.72 -9.32 -20.57
C LEU A 29 2.08 -8.60 -20.53
N TYR A 30 2.09 -7.27 -20.32
CA TYR A 30 3.28 -6.43 -20.46
C TYR A 30 3.64 -5.65 -19.19
N VAL A 31 2.76 -5.65 -18.19
CA VAL A 31 2.95 -4.92 -16.92
C VAL A 31 3.03 -5.92 -15.75
N PRO A 32 3.69 -5.54 -14.64
CA PRO A 32 3.73 -6.40 -13.46
C PRO A 32 2.31 -6.65 -12.94
N MET A 33 2.03 -7.89 -12.56
CA MET A 33 0.77 -8.30 -11.96
C MET A 33 0.80 -8.14 -10.44
N TRP A 34 1.96 -8.39 -9.84
CA TRP A 34 2.17 -8.33 -8.41
C TRP A 34 3.53 -7.75 -8.10
N ASN A 35 3.65 -7.12 -6.94
CA ASN A 35 4.92 -6.58 -6.49
C ASN A 35 5.15 -6.88 -5.01
N ILE A 36 6.36 -7.32 -4.67
CA ILE A 36 6.81 -7.56 -3.31
C ILE A 36 7.99 -6.63 -3.03
N ASP A 37 7.76 -5.59 -2.24
CA ASP A 37 8.79 -4.65 -1.82
C ASP A 37 9.40 -5.08 -0.48
N LEU A 38 10.73 -5.08 -0.43
CA LEU A 38 11.52 -5.39 0.74
C LEU A 38 12.29 -4.13 1.16
N ASN A 39 12.09 -3.68 2.39
CA ASN A 39 12.84 -2.56 2.95
C ASN A 39 13.72 -3.05 4.10
N ALA A 40 14.99 -2.67 4.06
CA ALA A 40 15.98 -3.02 5.07
C ALA A 40 17.03 -1.92 5.24
N PRO A 41 17.64 -1.78 6.43
CA PRO A 41 18.67 -0.77 6.68
C PRO A 41 19.87 -0.83 5.72
N GLN A 42 20.20 -2.02 5.23
CA GLN A 42 21.33 -2.26 4.32
C GLN A 42 21.05 -1.83 2.88
N TYR A 43 19.77 -1.67 2.51
CA TYR A 43 19.31 -1.28 1.17
C TYR A 43 18.39 -0.05 1.31
N PRO A 44 18.95 1.15 1.55
CA PRO A 44 18.16 2.36 1.81
C PRO A 44 17.27 2.76 0.62
N GLU A 45 17.61 2.36 -0.60
CA GLU A 45 16.80 2.50 -1.81
C GLU A 45 15.61 1.54 -1.88
N GLY A 46 15.59 0.49 -1.04
CA GLY A 46 14.63 -0.60 -1.09
C GLY A 46 14.95 -1.63 -2.18
N LEU A 47 14.43 -2.84 -1.99
CA LEU A 47 14.49 -3.90 -2.99
C LEU A 47 13.08 -4.23 -3.43
N SER A 48 12.91 -4.58 -4.71
CA SER A 48 11.60 -4.90 -5.26
C SER A 48 11.64 -6.18 -6.06
N LEU A 49 10.65 -7.06 -5.87
CA LEU A 49 10.41 -8.24 -6.69
C LEU A 49 9.09 -8.07 -7.41
N SER A 50 9.17 -7.79 -8.71
CA SER A 50 7.98 -7.63 -9.57
C SER A 50 7.67 -8.93 -10.29
N ILE A 51 6.43 -9.40 -10.20
CA ILE A 51 5.97 -10.65 -10.81
C ILE A 51 5.13 -10.30 -12.03
N TYR A 52 5.61 -10.65 -13.22
CA TYR A 52 4.91 -10.50 -14.49
C TYR A 52 4.17 -11.80 -14.85
N ALA A 53 3.31 -11.73 -15.86
CA ALA A 53 2.63 -12.92 -16.38
C ALA A 53 3.58 -14.04 -16.85
N ASN A 54 4.82 -13.71 -17.22
CA ASN A 54 5.77 -14.62 -17.86
C ASN A 54 7.20 -14.59 -17.31
N LYS A 55 7.48 -13.82 -16.26
CA LYS A 55 8.83 -13.68 -15.69
C LYS A 55 8.81 -12.98 -14.34
N LEU A 56 9.95 -13.03 -13.64
CA LEU A 56 10.28 -12.13 -12.54
C LEU A 56 11.04 -10.89 -13.04
N GLY A 57 10.95 -9.81 -12.28
CA GLY A 57 11.64 -8.55 -12.51
C GLY A 57 11.99 -7.85 -11.19
N GLY A 58 12.63 -6.70 -11.30
CA GLY A 58 13.18 -5.99 -10.14
C GLY A 58 14.55 -6.53 -9.72
N ASN A 59 14.85 -6.53 -8.42
CA ASN A 59 16.15 -6.86 -7.84
C ASN A 59 16.35 -8.37 -7.62
N VAL A 60 15.95 -9.21 -8.58
CA VAL A 60 15.91 -10.69 -8.42
C VAL A 60 17.26 -11.27 -7.98
N ASP A 61 18.37 -10.84 -8.59
CA ASP A 61 19.70 -11.36 -8.28
C ASP A 61 20.16 -11.02 -6.85
N ILE A 62 19.84 -9.81 -6.39
CA ILE A 62 20.15 -9.38 -5.02
C ILE A 62 19.32 -10.18 -4.02
N ILE A 63 18.01 -10.33 -4.29
CA ILE A 63 17.10 -11.12 -3.45
C ILE A 63 17.53 -12.59 -3.41
N ASN A 64 18.00 -13.15 -4.52
CA ASN A 64 18.56 -14.50 -4.55
C ASN A 64 19.81 -14.64 -3.67
N GLY A 65 20.68 -13.63 -3.67
CA GLY A 65 21.82 -13.57 -2.75
C GLY A 65 21.37 -13.56 -1.28
N LEU A 66 20.33 -12.79 -0.95
CA LEU A 66 19.77 -12.74 0.40
C LEU A 66 19.14 -14.07 0.82
N ASN A 67 18.34 -14.67 -0.06
CA ASN A 67 17.65 -15.95 0.16
C ASN A 67 18.64 -17.07 0.51
N HIS A 68 19.81 -17.08 -0.14
CA HIS A 68 20.86 -18.06 0.14
C HIS A 68 21.31 -18.06 1.61
N TYR A 69 21.41 -16.90 2.26
CA TYR A 69 21.87 -16.81 3.65
C TYR A 69 20.87 -17.34 4.67
N ILE A 70 19.57 -17.22 4.39
CA ILE A 70 18.47 -17.67 5.25
C ILE A 70 17.92 -19.05 4.83
N GLY A 71 18.54 -19.67 3.83
CA GLY A 71 18.19 -21.01 3.35
C GLY A 71 16.95 -21.07 2.47
N MET A 72 16.41 -19.93 2.04
CA MET A 72 15.33 -19.91 1.05
C MET A 72 15.87 -20.34 -0.32
N LYS A 73 14.99 -20.95 -1.14
CA LYS A 73 15.32 -21.28 -2.52
C LYS A 73 15.58 -20.01 -3.32
N THR A 74 16.49 -20.10 -4.27
CA THR A 74 16.67 -19.05 -5.29
C THR A 74 15.51 -19.07 -6.27
N LEU A 75 15.13 -17.90 -6.75
CA LEU A 75 14.05 -17.63 -7.69
C LEU A 75 14.59 -17.62 -9.12
N HIS A 76 14.09 -18.49 -9.98
CA HIS A 76 14.32 -18.43 -11.43
C HIS A 76 13.01 -18.57 -12.19
N ASP A 77 12.87 -17.89 -13.32
CA ASP A 77 11.67 -17.94 -14.16
C ASP A 77 11.26 -19.37 -14.54
N LYS A 78 12.25 -20.26 -14.74
CA LYS A 78 12.02 -21.67 -15.11
C LYS A 78 11.37 -22.51 -14.01
N ASP A 79 11.44 -22.05 -12.76
CA ASP A 79 10.90 -22.77 -11.59
C ASP A 79 9.36 -22.67 -11.58
N PHE A 80 8.80 -21.64 -12.22
CA PHE A 80 7.37 -21.36 -12.30
C PHE A 80 6.80 -21.83 -13.64
N ILE A 81 6.06 -22.94 -13.63
CA ILE A 81 5.33 -23.40 -14.82
C ILE A 81 4.25 -22.38 -15.22
N GLU A 82 3.75 -21.62 -14.25
CA GLU A 82 2.75 -20.57 -14.41
C GLU A 82 3.24 -19.53 -15.44
N PHE A 83 4.51 -19.16 -15.47
CA PHE A 83 5.02 -18.20 -16.46
C PHE A 83 4.91 -18.67 -17.91
N LYS A 84 4.80 -19.98 -18.13
CA LYS A 84 4.52 -20.55 -19.46
C LYS A 84 3.02 -20.60 -19.75
N VAL A 85 2.17 -20.82 -18.75
CA VAL A 85 0.73 -21.08 -18.92
C VAL A 85 -0.13 -19.82 -18.77
N LEU A 86 0.21 -18.96 -17.80
CA LEU A 86 -0.52 -17.76 -17.42
C LEU A 86 -0.74 -16.77 -18.57
N PRO A 87 0.22 -16.51 -19.48
CA PRO A 87 -0.03 -15.66 -20.64
C PRO A 87 -1.14 -16.21 -21.55
N TYR A 88 -1.20 -17.53 -21.75
CA TYR A 88 -2.26 -18.16 -22.53
C TYR A 88 -3.62 -18.09 -21.82
N CYS A 89 -3.65 -18.24 -20.49
CA CYS A 89 -4.86 -18.02 -19.69
C CYS A 89 -5.39 -16.58 -19.83
N ILE A 90 -4.50 -15.59 -19.80
CA ILE A 90 -4.88 -14.19 -19.98
C ILE A 90 -5.43 -13.96 -21.40
N ILE A 91 -4.77 -14.47 -22.44
CA ILE A 91 -5.25 -14.39 -23.83
C ILE A 91 -6.60 -15.08 -23.99
N PHE A 92 -6.81 -16.24 -23.35
CA PHE A 92 -8.11 -16.90 -23.31
C PHE A 92 -9.19 -15.99 -22.73
N PHE A 93 -8.92 -15.32 -21.61
CA PHE A 93 -9.89 -14.38 -21.02
C PHE A 93 -10.12 -13.16 -21.91
N VAL A 94 -9.08 -12.57 -22.51
CA VAL A 94 -9.24 -11.51 -23.53
C VAL A 94 -10.24 -11.94 -24.60
N ALA A 95 -10.01 -13.11 -25.23
CA ALA A 95 -10.89 -13.64 -26.26
C ALA A 95 -12.31 -13.92 -25.73
N ALA A 96 -12.44 -14.49 -24.53
CA ALA A 96 -13.73 -14.82 -23.94
C ALA A 96 -14.56 -13.58 -23.57
N PHE A 97 -13.93 -12.51 -23.07
CA PHE A 97 -14.58 -11.21 -22.82
C PHE A 97 -15.08 -10.59 -24.13
N LEU A 98 -14.23 -10.52 -25.16
CA LEU A 98 -14.59 -9.96 -26.46
C LEU A 98 -15.69 -10.78 -27.14
N LEU A 99 -15.59 -12.11 -27.12
CA LEU A 99 -16.61 -13.02 -27.67
C LEU A 99 -17.95 -12.83 -26.97
N THR A 100 -17.95 -12.74 -25.64
CA THR A 100 -19.18 -12.52 -24.86
C THR A 100 -19.81 -11.15 -25.16
N ALA A 101 -18.99 -10.11 -25.35
CA ALA A 101 -19.45 -8.78 -25.76
C ALA A 101 -20.11 -8.79 -27.15
N LEU A 102 -19.53 -9.53 -28.11
CA LEU A 102 -20.01 -9.63 -29.49
C LEU A 102 -21.30 -10.45 -29.58
N ILE A 103 -21.29 -11.69 -29.07
CA ILE A 103 -22.43 -12.62 -29.12
C ILE A 103 -23.58 -12.12 -28.25
N ALA A 104 -23.27 -11.40 -27.16
CA ALA A 104 -24.23 -10.85 -26.22
C ALA A 104 -25.17 -11.90 -25.60
N ASN A 105 -24.64 -13.07 -25.25
CA ASN A 105 -25.40 -14.18 -24.66
C ASN A 105 -25.17 -14.28 -23.14
N ARG A 106 -26.26 -14.38 -22.37
CA ARG A 106 -26.24 -14.50 -20.91
C ARG A 106 -25.58 -15.77 -20.39
N LYS A 107 -25.73 -16.90 -21.10
CA LYS A 107 -25.05 -18.15 -20.72
C LYS A 107 -23.53 -17.95 -20.80
N LEU A 108 -23.03 -17.34 -21.88
CA LEU A 108 -21.61 -17.02 -22.02
C LEU A 108 -21.14 -16.06 -20.92
N LEU A 109 -21.93 -15.03 -20.58
CA LEU A 109 -21.61 -14.14 -19.46
C LEU A 109 -21.44 -14.89 -18.13
N TYR A 110 -22.37 -15.78 -17.78
CA TYR A 110 -22.29 -16.53 -16.53
C TYR A 110 -21.16 -17.56 -16.54
N THR A 111 -20.92 -18.23 -17.67
CA THR A 111 -19.78 -19.12 -17.84
C THR A 111 -18.46 -18.36 -17.71
N LEU A 112 -18.32 -17.21 -18.38
CA LEU A 112 -17.15 -16.34 -18.28
C LEU A 112 -16.91 -15.91 -16.82
N PHE A 113 -17.95 -15.47 -16.13
CA PHE A 113 -17.84 -15.09 -14.71
C PHE A 113 -17.39 -16.25 -13.82
N ALA A 114 -18.00 -17.43 -13.96
CA ALA A 114 -17.59 -18.60 -13.20
C ALA A 114 -16.14 -18.98 -13.47
N LEU A 115 -15.72 -19.03 -14.74
CA LEU A 115 -14.34 -19.33 -15.11
C LEU A 115 -13.35 -18.29 -14.57
N PHE A 116 -13.69 -17.00 -14.63
CA PHE A 116 -12.84 -15.92 -14.15
C PHE A 116 -12.64 -15.97 -12.63
N VAL A 117 -13.72 -16.23 -11.87
CA VAL A 117 -13.65 -16.41 -10.41
C VAL A 117 -12.86 -17.66 -10.05
N CYS A 118 -13.14 -18.80 -10.70
CA CYS A 118 -12.38 -20.03 -10.46
C CYS A 118 -10.89 -19.83 -10.74
N PHE A 119 -10.54 -19.18 -11.84
CA PHE A 119 -9.16 -18.84 -12.16
C PHE A 119 -8.51 -17.97 -11.07
N GLY A 120 -9.18 -16.91 -10.62
CA GLY A 120 -8.66 -16.05 -9.55
C GLY A 120 -8.42 -16.82 -8.25
N ILE A 121 -9.34 -17.70 -7.85
CA ILE A 121 -9.17 -18.54 -6.65
C ILE A 121 -7.97 -19.48 -6.81
N VAL A 122 -7.88 -20.18 -7.94
CA VAL A 122 -6.78 -21.11 -8.21
C VAL A 122 -5.44 -20.37 -8.23
N ALA A 123 -5.36 -19.21 -8.87
CA ALA A 123 -4.15 -18.39 -8.93
C ALA A 123 -3.70 -17.94 -7.52
N MET A 124 -4.62 -17.53 -6.65
CA MET A 124 -4.27 -17.12 -5.29
C MET A 124 -3.84 -18.30 -4.40
N ILE A 125 -4.48 -19.47 -4.54
CA ILE A 125 -4.05 -20.69 -3.84
C ILE A 125 -2.65 -21.11 -4.29
N ASP A 126 -2.41 -21.08 -5.60
CA ASP A 126 -1.12 -21.43 -6.18
C ASP A 126 -0.02 -20.46 -5.72
N PHE A 127 -0.31 -19.17 -5.73
CA PHE A 127 0.63 -18.15 -5.24
C PHE A 127 0.94 -18.33 -3.74
N TRP A 128 -0.08 -18.54 -2.90
CA TRP A 128 0.14 -18.85 -1.49
C TRP A 128 0.97 -20.11 -1.27
N ARG A 129 0.76 -21.16 -2.08
CA ARG A 129 1.56 -22.38 -2.04
C ARG A 129 3.03 -22.08 -2.33
N TRP A 130 3.32 -21.25 -3.33
CA TRP A 130 4.69 -20.83 -3.64
C TRP A 130 5.34 -20.08 -2.48
N GLU A 131 4.66 -19.07 -1.92
CA GLU A 131 5.16 -18.33 -0.76
C GLU A 131 5.41 -19.23 0.45
N TYR A 132 4.48 -20.15 0.73
CA TYR A 132 4.60 -21.11 1.83
C TYR A 132 5.83 -22.00 1.63
N ASN A 133 5.96 -22.61 0.45
CA ASN A 133 7.08 -23.49 0.12
C ASN A 133 8.42 -22.77 0.22
N TYR A 134 8.54 -21.57 -0.36
CA TYR A 134 9.78 -20.79 -0.28
C TYR A 134 10.11 -20.36 1.15
N GLY A 135 9.10 -20.08 1.98
CA GLY A 135 9.29 -19.61 3.35
C GLY A 135 9.49 -20.69 4.42
N HIS A 136 9.10 -21.95 4.14
CA HIS A 136 9.12 -23.07 5.10
C HIS A 136 10.08 -24.20 4.73
N ASP A 137 10.32 -24.44 3.43
CA ASP A 137 11.25 -25.46 2.95
C ASP A 137 12.67 -24.86 2.88
N LEU A 138 13.25 -24.62 4.05
CA LEU A 138 14.52 -23.94 4.23
C LEU A 138 15.69 -24.93 4.31
N ASN A 139 16.82 -24.58 3.70
CA ASN A 139 18.03 -25.38 3.77
C ASN A 139 18.55 -25.45 5.23
N PRO A 140 18.67 -26.65 5.83
CA PRO A 140 19.15 -26.84 7.21
C PRO A 140 20.65 -26.52 7.38
N GLU A 141 21.39 -26.21 6.33
CA GLU A 141 22.80 -25.80 6.34
C GLU A 141 23.00 -24.28 6.20
N ALA A 142 21.94 -23.49 6.08
CA ALA A 142 22.02 -22.04 5.92
C ALA A 142 22.80 -21.31 7.04
N ALA A 143 23.41 -20.18 6.70
CA ALA A 143 24.25 -19.41 7.63
C ALA A 143 23.44 -18.77 8.76
N ILE A 144 22.25 -18.25 8.45
CA ILE A 144 21.37 -17.60 9.42
C ILE A 144 20.19 -18.53 9.69
N LYS A 145 20.04 -18.95 10.95
CA LYS A 145 18.91 -19.77 11.41
C LYS A 145 18.38 -19.20 12.70
N VAL A 146 17.09 -18.90 12.72
CA VAL A 146 16.40 -18.52 13.95
C VAL A 146 15.43 -19.65 14.30
N PRO A 147 15.62 -20.35 15.45
CA PRO A 147 14.77 -21.46 15.83
C PRO A 147 13.28 -21.10 15.82
N GLY A 148 12.47 -21.88 15.11
CA GLY A 148 11.02 -21.69 15.03
C GLY A 148 10.55 -20.55 14.12
N MET A 149 11.45 -19.87 13.40
CA MET A 149 11.10 -18.80 12.46
C MET A 149 11.03 -19.31 11.01
N THR A 150 10.11 -18.73 10.25
CA THR A 150 9.91 -18.98 8.81
C THR A 150 9.93 -17.66 8.07
N TYR A 151 10.37 -17.67 6.81
CA TYR A 151 10.57 -16.46 6.02
C TYR A 151 9.50 -16.24 4.95
N GLN A 152 8.31 -16.81 5.14
CA GLN A 152 7.18 -16.62 4.22
C GLN A 152 6.76 -15.12 4.19
N PRO A 153 6.84 -14.44 3.03
CA PRO A 153 6.27 -13.10 2.87
C PRO A 153 4.73 -13.13 2.97
N PRO A 154 4.07 -11.99 3.23
CA PRO A 154 2.62 -11.95 3.27
C PRO A 154 2.06 -12.12 1.85
N LEU A 155 1.00 -12.89 1.68
CA LEU A 155 0.30 -12.99 0.40
C LEU A 155 -0.23 -11.62 -0.06
N ILE A 156 -0.82 -10.89 0.88
CA ILE A 156 -1.28 -9.50 0.71
C ILE A 156 -0.95 -8.75 2.01
N GLY A 157 -0.41 -7.54 1.88
CA GLY A 157 -0.18 -6.62 3.00
C GLY A 157 1.26 -6.60 3.45
N TYR A 158 1.46 -6.46 4.77
CA TYR A 158 2.77 -6.20 5.38
C TYR A 158 3.16 -7.30 6.36
N LYS A 159 4.46 -7.64 6.40
CA LYS A 159 5.03 -8.51 7.43
C LYS A 159 6.49 -8.15 7.67
N GLN A 160 6.88 -8.05 8.94
CA GLN A 160 8.28 -7.94 9.34
C GLN A 160 8.92 -9.34 9.37
N LEU A 161 10.05 -9.49 8.70
CA LEU A 161 10.87 -10.70 8.62
C LEU A 161 12.31 -10.34 9.07
N LEU A 162 12.64 -10.56 10.33
CA LEU A 162 13.90 -10.09 10.94
C LEU A 162 14.06 -8.57 10.80
N ASN A 163 15.15 -8.12 10.17
CA ASN A 163 15.44 -6.71 9.89
C ASN A 163 14.88 -6.24 8.54
N PHE A 164 14.11 -7.09 7.85
CA PHE A 164 13.43 -6.76 6.60
C PHE A 164 11.94 -6.54 6.87
N SER A 165 11.37 -5.55 6.21
CA SER A 165 9.93 -5.41 6.05
C SER A 165 9.53 -5.82 4.65
N ALA A 166 8.51 -6.67 4.52
CA ALA A 166 7.97 -7.10 3.23
C ALA A 166 6.55 -6.56 3.04
N TYR A 167 6.32 -5.89 1.91
CA TYR A 167 5.02 -5.41 1.45
C TYR A 167 4.65 -6.13 0.16
N SER A 168 3.53 -6.85 0.14
CA SER A 168 3.08 -7.64 -1.02
C SER A 168 1.71 -7.16 -1.45
N LEU A 169 1.60 -6.64 -2.68
CA LEU A 169 0.36 -6.06 -3.19
C LEU A 169 0.20 -6.31 -4.70
N PRO A 170 -1.05 -6.32 -5.21
CA PRO A 170 -1.27 -6.26 -6.64
C PRO A 170 -0.63 -5.00 -7.23
N ASP A 171 0.02 -5.17 -8.38
CA ASP A 171 0.54 -4.06 -9.18
C ASP A 171 -0.43 -3.76 -10.33
N ILE A 172 -0.05 -2.93 -11.30
CA ILE A 172 -0.90 -2.43 -12.39
C ILE A 172 -1.70 -3.57 -13.05
N GLY A 173 -1.05 -4.67 -13.42
CA GLY A 173 -1.69 -5.82 -14.05
C GLY A 173 -2.68 -6.53 -13.13
N GLY A 174 -2.35 -6.64 -11.84
CA GLY A 174 -3.24 -7.21 -10.81
C GLY A 174 -4.48 -6.36 -10.60
N TRP A 175 -4.33 -5.03 -10.52
CA TRP A 175 -5.46 -4.11 -10.40
C TRP A 175 -6.35 -4.10 -11.64
N ILE A 176 -5.79 -4.22 -12.85
CA ILE A 176 -6.59 -4.41 -14.07
C ILE A 176 -7.41 -5.70 -13.98
N PHE A 177 -6.81 -6.80 -13.52
CA PHE A 177 -7.48 -8.09 -13.40
C PHE A 177 -8.62 -8.05 -12.36
N ILE A 178 -8.35 -7.47 -11.18
CA ILE A 178 -9.34 -7.27 -10.10
C ILE A 178 -10.48 -6.36 -10.59
N GLY A 179 -10.15 -5.25 -11.26
CA GLY A 179 -11.14 -4.33 -11.81
C GLY A 179 -12.04 -4.98 -12.87
N ALA A 180 -11.47 -5.78 -13.78
CA ALA A 180 -12.24 -6.55 -14.75
C ALA A 180 -13.20 -7.55 -14.08
N GLY A 181 -12.75 -8.23 -13.01
CA GLY A 181 -13.59 -9.13 -12.21
C GLY A 181 -14.75 -8.40 -11.51
N ALA A 182 -14.47 -7.25 -10.91
CA ALA A 182 -15.49 -6.43 -10.24
C ALA A 182 -16.55 -5.91 -11.24
N LEU A 183 -16.12 -5.42 -12.40
CA LEU A 183 -17.02 -4.98 -13.46
C LEU A 183 -17.85 -6.13 -14.03
N LEU A 184 -17.23 -7.30 -14.24
CA LEU A 184 -17.91 -8.51 -14.69
C LEU A 184 -18.99 -8.95 -13.69
N LEU A 185 -18.69 -8.95 -12.39
CA LEU A 185 -19.67 -9.21 -11.33
C LEU A 185 -20.83 -8.19 -11.38
N GLY A 186 -20.53 -6.91 -11.53
CA GLY A 186 -21.54 -5.87 -11.70
C GLY A 186 -22.46 -6.13 -12.89
N ILE A 187 -21.90 -6.54 -14.03
CA ILE A 187 -22.68 -6.89 -15.22
C ILE A 187 -23.56 -8.12 -14.96
N VAL A 188 -23.04 -9.14 -14.28
CA VAL A 188 -23.83 -10.31 -13.88
C VAL A 188 -25.05 -9.88 -13.06
N PHE A 189 -24.87 -9.02 -12.05
CA PHE A 189 -25.99 -8.47 -11.28
C PHE A 189 -26.97 -7.67 -12.12
N LEU A 190 -26.49 -6.84 -13.05
CA LEU A 190 -27.34 -6.03 -13.94
C LEU A 190 -28.17 -6.86 -14.93
N GLU A 191 -27.72 -8.08 -15.23
CA GLU A 191 -28.33 -8.98 -16.22
C GLU A 191 -29.13 -10.14 -15.60
N ILE A 192 -28.93 -10.43 -14.31
CA ILE A 192 -29.80 -11.32 -13.53
C ILE A 192 -31.24 -10.82 -13.63
N LYS A 193 -32.11 -11.69 -14.12
CA LYS A 193 -33.49 -11.37 -14.50
C LYS A 193 -34.41 -11.40 -13.28
N ASN A 194 -34.21 -10.50 -12.32
CA ASN A 194 -35.14 -10.32 -11.19
C ASN A 194 -35.26 -8.88 -10.65
N TYR A 195 -34.96 -7.87 -11.46
CA TYR A 195 -35.25 -6.47 -11.12
C TYR A 195 -36.75 -6.19 -10.87
N LYS A 196 -37.67 -7.06 -11.33
CA LYS A 196 -39.12 -6.89 -11.09
C LYS A 196 -39.58 -7.19 -9.66
N LYS A 197 -38.78 -7.84 -8.79
CA LYS A 197 -39.10 -7.99 -7.36
C LYS A 197 -38.46 -6.92 -6.46
N LEU A 198 -37.42 -6.19 -6.93
CA LEU A 198 -36.83 -5.06 -6.20
C LEU A 198 -37.54 -3.72 -6.41
N LYS A 199 -38.50 -3.65 -7.33
CA LYS A 199 -39.25 -2.40 -7.64
C LYS A 199 -40.28 -2.01 -6.58
N GLN A 200 -40.40 -2.76 -5.49
CA GLN A 200 -41.22 -2.39 -4.32
C GLN A 200 -40.40 -1.82 -3.16
N PHE A 201 -39.15 -1.46 -3.42
CA PHE A 201 -38.39 -0.52 -2.59
C PHE A 201 -38.18 0.77 -3.38
N ASN A 202 -38.55 1.87 -2.75
CA ASN A 202 -38.92 3.15 -3.36
C ASN A 202 -37.94 3.71 -4.41
N ALA A 203 -38.56 4.38 -5.38
CA ALA A 203 -37.93 5.19 -6.40
C ALA A 203 -37.09 6.31 -5.79
N ASN A 204 -35.79 6.09 -5.65
CA ASN A 204 -34.73 7.11 -5.61
C ASN A 204 -33.36 6.56 -6.04
N LEU A 205 -33.36 5.56 -6.94
CA LEU A 205 -32.14 4.95 -7.47
C LEU A 205 -31.75 5.56 -8.83
N LYS A 206 -31.61 6.89 -8.86
CA LYS A 206 -30.96 7.63 -9.96
C LYS A 206 -29.53 8.07 -9.61
N LEU A 207 -28.95 7.54 -8.53
CA LEU A 207 -27.67 8.01 -7.98
C LEU A 207 -26.54 6.96 -7.95
N MET A 208 -26.59 5.91 -8.79
CA MET A 208 -25.60 4.82 -8.75
C MET A 208 -24.96 4.48 -10.11
N ILE A 209 -24.75 5.51 -10.94
CA ILE A 209 -23.92 5.45 -12.17
C ILE A 209 -23.26 6.85 -12.28
N PRO A 210 -22.31 7.20 -11.39
CA PRO A 210 -20.91 6.77 -11.55
C PRO A 210 -20.17 6.68 -10.19
N LEU A 211 -20.20 5.53 -9.50
CA LEU A 211 -19.44 5.38 -8.24
C LEU A 211 -18.13 4.59 -8.40
N PHE A 212 -17.92 3.91 -9.53
CA PHE A 212 -16.67 3.14 -9.74
C PHE A 212 -15.60 3.85 -10.59
N PHE A 213 -15.91 5.05 -11.11
CA PHE A 213 -14.93 5.92 -11.79
C PHE A 213 -14.44 7.09 -10.91
N ILE A 214 -14.92 7.20 -9.66
CA ILE A 214 -14.61 8.29 -8.71
C ILE A 214 -13.87 7.77 -7.45
N VAL A 215 -13.53 6.48 -7.36
CA VAL A 215 -12.70 5.97 -6.23
C VAL A 215 -11.23 6.39 -6.35
N GLY A 216 -10.82 7.02 -7.46
CA GLY A 216 -9.46 7.54 -7.66
C GLY A 216 -9.15 8.91 -7.04
N LEU A 217 -10.10 9.57 -6.36
CA LEU A 217 -9.87 10.89 -5.76
C LEU A 217 -10.42 10.99 -4.32
N SER A 218 -10.35 9.91 -3.56
CA SER A 218 -10.28 10.06 -2.10
C SER A 218 -8.91 10.66 -1.78
N SER A 219 -8.81 11.99 -1.84
CA SER A 219 -7.77 12.72 -1.13
C SER A 219 -7.98 12.42 0.34
N CYS A 220 -7.37 11.33 0.81
CA CYS A 220 -7.23 11.08 2.23
C CYS A 220 -6.37 12.23 2.74
N THR A 221 -6.97 13.13 3.50
CA THR A 221 -6.21 14.08 4.30
C THR A 221 -5.46 13.26 5.34
N VAL A 222 -4.20 12.95 5.05
CA VAL A 222 -3.32 12.24 5.97
C VAL A 222 -3.20 13.10 7.23
N LYS A 223 -3.68 12.56 8.35
CA LYS A 223 -3.60 13.18 9.66
C LYS A 223 -2.30 12.73 10.34
N PRO A 224 -1.77 13.54 11.27
CA PRO A 224 -0.61 13.13 12.04
C PRO A 224 -0.90 11.86 12.85
N GLU A 225 0.11 11.01 12.99
CA GLU A 225 0.04 9.74 13.70
C GLU A 225 0.80 9.83 15.02
N ALA A 226 0.25 9.24 16.09
CA ALA A 226 0.95 9.19 17.36
C ALA A 226 2.32 8.50 17.22
N ILE A 227 3.32 9.02 17.93
CA ILE A 227 4.66 8.44 18.00
C ILE A 227 4.66 7.34 19.07
N ASN A 228 4.98 6.11 18.65
CA ASN A 228 5.03 4.94 19.52
C ASN A 228 6.46 4.72 20.02
N ILE A 229 6.73 5.10 21.27
CA ILE A 229 8.04 4.89 21.92
C ILE A 229 8.42 3.40 21.87
N GLY A 230 9.68 3.11 21.55
CA GLY A 230 10.21 1.75 21.52
C GLY A 230 9.74 0.91 20.32
N LYS A 231 8.98 1.51 19.39
CA LYS A 231 8.51 0.87 18.16
C LYS A 231 8.82 1.69 16.91
N ASP A 232 8.58 2.99 16.96
CA ASP A 232 8.80 3.88 15.83
C ASP A 232 10.28 4.29 15.79
N ASP A 233 10.87 4.24 14.59
CA ASP A 233 12.25 4.67 14.36
C ASP A 233 12.31 6.09 13.80
N CYS A 234 13.31 6.85 14.25
CA CYS A 234 13.58 8.19 13.77
C CYS A 234 14.05 8.17 12.31
N CYS A 235 13.39 8.95 11.47
CA CYS A 235 13.68 9.00 10.03
C CYS A 235 15.05 9.60 9.71
N PHE A 236 15.64 10.39 10.62
CA PHE A 236 16.97 10.98 10.46
C PHE A 236 18.08 10.09 11.03
N CYS A 237 18.14 9.92 12.36
CA CYS A 237 19.23 9.19 13.02
C CYS A 237 19.09 7.65 12.96
N LYS A 238 17.94 7.13 12.52
CA LYS A 238 17.62 5.69 12.41
C LYS A 238 17.58 4.93 13.74
N MET A 239 17.69 5.62 14.86
CA MET A 239 17.49 5.03 16.18
C MET A 239 16.01 4.98 16.53
N THR A 240 15.63 3.99 17.33
CA THR A 240 14.28 3.88 17.87
C THR A 240 13.97 5.05 18.80
N ILE A 241 12.80 5.65 18.62
CA ILE A 241 12.37 6.83 19.38
C ILE A 241 12.24 6.47 20.85
N SER A 242 12.92 7.23 21.69
CA SER A 242 13.15 6.91 23.10
C SER A 242 12.37 7.81 24.06
N ASP A 243 12.07 9.04 23.65
CA ASP A 243 11.32 10.01 24.45
C ASP A 243 10.33 10.78 23.59
N ASN A 244 9.03 10.55 23.81
CA ASN A 244 7.97 11.20 23.03
C ASN A 244 7.92 12.72 23.26
N ARG A 245 8.39 13.24 24.40
CA ARG A 245 8.23 14.66 24.78
C ARG A 245 8.87 15.64 23.80
N PHE A 246 9.89 15.20 23.07
CA PHE A 246 10.69 16.03 22.18
C PHE A 246 10.44 15.75 20.70
N GLY A 247 9.66 14.71 20.41
CA GLY A 247 9.50 14.19 19.06
C GLY A 247 8.80 15.14 18.11
N GLY A 248 8.76 14.74 16.84
CA GLY A 248 8.04 15.49 15.83
C GLY A 248 7.71 14.65 14.60
N GLU A 249 6.89 15.22 13.74
CA GLU A 249 6.40 14.57 12.52
C GLU A 249 6.43 15.52 11.33
N ILE A 250 6.83 15.03 10.17
CA ILE A 250 6.66 15.71 8.88
C ILE A 250 5.71 14.90 8.01
N ILE A 251 4.70 15.56 7.45
CA ILE A 251 3.79 14.97 6.45
C ILE A 251 4.14 15.56 5.09
N SER A 252 4.42 14.71 4.11
CA SER A 252 4.60 15.12 2.71
C SER A 252 3.27 15.34 1.99
N LYS A 253 3.27 16.10 0.89
CA LYS A 253 2.09 16.27 0.01
C LYS A 253 1.61 14.96 -0.63
N LYS A 254 2.46 13.94 -0.66
CA LYS A 254 2.12 12.57 -1.09
C LYS A 254 1.51 11.73 0.04
N GLY A 255 1.42 12.26 1.25
CA GLY A 255 0.83 11.57 2.40
C GLY A 255 1.80 10.66 3.16
N LYS A 256 3.10 10.66 2.83
CA LYS A 256 4.11 9.95 3.61
C LYS A 256 4.40 10.70 4.92
N ILE A 257 4.38 9.98 6.03
CA ILE A 257 4.70 10.45 7.38
C ILE A 257 6.16 10.10 7.70
N PHE A 258 6.88 11.07 8.27
CA PHE A 258 8.24 10.92 8.77
C PHE A 258 8.26 11.30 10.24
N LYS A 259 8.70 10.40 11.11
CA LYS A 259 8.76 10.60 12.57
C LYS A 259 10.19 10.87 13.03
N PHE A 260 10.35 11.67 14.08
CA PHE A 260 11.66 12.11 14.59
C PHE A 260 11.74 11.98 16.11
N ASP A 261 12.90 11.56 16.60
CA ASP A 261 13.18 11.37 18.03
C ASP A 261 13.23 12.70 18.79
N ASP A 262 13.77 13.75 18.15
CA ASP A 262 13.72 15.09 18.70
C ASP A 262 13.75 16.21 17.63
N GLY A 263 13.71 17.45 18.10
CA GLY A 263 13.81 18.64 17.25
C GLY A 263 15.11 18.76 16.46
N HIS A 264 16.25 18.23 16.93
CA HIS A 264 17.49 18.23 16.15
C HIS A 264 17.35 17.34 14.93
N CYS A 265 16.89 16.09 15.12
CA CYS A 265 16.67 15.15 14.03
C CYS A 265 15.71 15.69 12.97
N LEU A 266 14.62 16.33 13.40
CA LEU A 266 13.64 16.92 12.51
C LEU A 266 14.25 18.07 11.69
N LEU A 267 14.95 19.00 12.34
CA LEU A 267 15.56 20.16 11.66
C LEU A 267 16.68 19.73 10.72
N SER A 268 17.53 18.78 11.13
CA SER A 268 18.59 18.25 10.27
C SER A 268 18.02 17.50 9.06
N PHE A 269 16.89 16.82 9.20
CA PHE A 269 16.19 16.23 8.06
C PHE A 269 15.70 17.29 7.07
N LEU A 270 15.09 18.39 7.54
CA LEU A 270 14.69 19.51 6.70
C LEU A 270 15.89 20.15 5.98
N GLN A 271 17.03 20.30 6.66
CA GLN A 271 18.26 20.88 6.10
C GLN A 271 18.96 19.95 5.11
N SER A 272 18.83 18.63 5.26
CA SER A 272 19.44 17.64 4.37
C SER A 272 18.91 17.67 2.93
N LYS A 273 17.76 18.32 2.70
CA LYS A 273 17.03 18.32 1.42
C LYS A 273 16.64 16.94 0.91
N THR A 274 16.54 15.95 1.80
CA THR A 274 15.95 14.64 1.49
C THR A 274 14.49 14.77 1.03
N LEU A 275 13.80 15.83 1.50
CA LEU A 275 12.47 16.23 1.06
C LEU A 275 12.52 17.72 0.72
N GLU A 276 12.16 18.09 -0.51
CA GLU A 276 12.19 19.50 -0.92
C GLU A 276 11.09 20.30 -0.20
N PRO A 277 11.29 21.59 0.13
CA PRO A 277 10.30 22.39 0.87
C PRO A 277 8.92 22.45 0.20
N ASN A 278 8.86 22.33 -1.13
CA ASN A 278 7.62 22.30 -1.89
C ASN A 278 6.88 20.94 -1.81
N GLU A 279 7.53 19.88 -1.32
CA GLU A 279 6.94 18.55 -1.12
C GLU A 279 6.40 18.35 0.30
N ILE A 280 6.69 19.28 1.23
CA ILE A 280 6.17 19.25 2.60
C ILE A 280 4.74 19.78 2.61
N ALA A 281 3.83 19.03 3.23
CA ALA A 281 2.45 19.45 3.47
C ALA A 281 2.34 20.18 4.82
N ASP A 282 2.76 19.52 5.90
CA ASP A 282 2.66 20.03 7.27
C ASP A 282 3.82 19.51 8.13
N VAL A 283 4.18 20.26 9.16
CA VAL A 283 5.17 19.87 10.18
C VAL A 283 4.54 19.97 11.56
N TYR A 284 4.79 18.95 12.38
CA TYR A 284 4.26 18.83 13.72
C TYR A 284 5.38 18.63 14.75
N LEU A 285 5.17 19.18 15.94
CA LEU A 285 6.00 18.97 17.12
C LEU A 285 5.13 18.38 18.22
N VAL A 286 5.68 17.48 19.03
CA VAL A 286 4.94 16.94 20.17
C VAL A 286 4.79 18.01 21.24
N ASP A 287 3.59 18.12 21.81
CA ASP A 287 3.37 18.93 23.02
C ASP A 287 4.20 18.33 24.16
N PHE A 288 5.16 19.11 24.66
CA PHE A 288 5.98 18.74 25.79
C PHE A 288 5.16 18.53 27.06
N SER A 289 3.95 19.13 27.13
CA SER A 289 3.02 19.00 28.25
C SER A 289 1.90 18.00 27.98
N GLY A 290 1.28 17.51 29.06
CA GLY A 290 0.04 16.72 28.98
C GLY A 290 0.25 15.36 28.32
N ASP A 291 -0.67 15.00 27.41
CA ASP A 291 -0.72 13.68 26.75
C ASP A 291 0.17 13.58 25.50
N HIS A 292 1.06 14.54 25.26
CA HIS A 292 2.02 14.51 24.16
C HIS A 292 1.38 14.42 22.76
N GLN A 293 0.35 15.25 22.54
CA GLN A 293 -0.32 15.36 21.25
C GLN A 293 0.54 16.13 20.23
N LEU A 294 0.38 15.81 18.94
CA LEU A 294 1.09 16.50 17.86
C LEU A 294 0.44 17.85 17.54
N LEU A 295 1.25 18.91 17.62
CA LEU A 295 0.88 20.30 17.38
C LEU A 295 1.47 20.76 16.05
N LYS A 296 0.70 21.48 15.23
CA LYS A 296 1.27 22.14 14.05
C LYS A 296 2.37 23.10 14.48
N ALA A 297 3.56 22.95 13.91
CA ALA A 297 4.75 23.69 14.33
C ALA A 297 4.57 25.21 14.21
N ASP A 298 3.85 25.69 13.19
CA ASP A 298 3.53 27.12 13.01
C ASP A 298 2.70 27.72 14.15
N ASN A 299 1.95 26.88 14.88
CA ASN A 299 1.06 27.30 15.98
C ASN A 299 1.65 26.99 17.37
N ALA A 300 2.82 26.36 17.44
CA ALA A 300 3.41 25.94 18.70
C ALA A 300 4.18 27.09 19.37
N PHE A 301 4.11 27.18 20.69
CA PHE A 301 5.04 27.98 21.49
C PHE A 301 6.30 27.17 21.73
N ILE A 302 7.46 27.66 21.29
CA ILE A 302 8.69 26.86 21.32
C ILE A 302 9.70 27.48 22.29
N PHE A 303 10.31 26.61 23.10
CA PHE A 303 11.34 26.95 24.06
C PHE A 303 12.56 26.06 23.84
N LYS A 304 13.74 26.68 23.72
CA LYS A 304 15.01 25.97 23.60
C LYS A 304 15.89 26.21 24.82
N SER A 305 16.36 25.14 25.45
CA SER A 305 17.24 25.18 26.62
C SER A 305 18.09 23.93 26.70
N ASP A 306 19.41 24.08 26.77
CA ASP A 306 20.35 22.96 26.87
C ASP A 306 20.15 22.11 28.14
N LEU A 307 19.39 22.61 29.11
CA LEU A 307 19.03 21.88 30.33
C LEU A 307 17.89 20.86 30.13
N LEU A 308 17.21 20.89 28.98
CA LEU A 308 16.13 19.95 28.65
C LEU A 308 16.63 18.52 28.39
N ARG A 309 17.86 18.38 27.88
CA ARG A 309 18.52 17.10 27.58
C ARG A 309 17.65 16.16 26.74
N SER A 310 17.30 16.58 25.52
CA SER A 310 16.59 15.70 24.59
C SER A 310 17.51 14.57 24.07
N PRO A 311 16.95 13.45 23.56
CA PRO A 311 17.73 12.29 23.13
C PRO A 311 18.87 12.57 22.16
N MET A 312 18.70 13.52 21.23
CA MET A 312 19.69 13.87 20.20
C MET A 312 20.15 15.33 20.33
N ASP A 313 20.12 15.87 21.56
CA ASP A 313 20.64 17.20 21.92
C ASP A 313 19.97 18.39 21.19
N GLY A 314 18.80 18.19 20.59
CA GLY A 314 18.00 19.26 20.02
C GLY A 314 17.48 20.26 21.06
N ASN A 315 17.18 19.79 22.27
CA ASN A 315 16.86 20.61 23.44
C ASN A 315 15.72 21.61 23.19
N ILE A 316 14.73 21.19 22.38
CA ILE A 316 13.57 21.98 21.95
C ILE A 316 12.31 21.37 22.54
N ALA A 317 11.56 22.16 23.29
CA ALA A 317 10.23 21.81 23.80
C ALA A 317 9.16 22.68 23.12
N ALA A 318 8.09 22.05 22.63
CA ALA A 318 6.95 22.73 22.03
C ALA A 318 5.72 22.65 22.96
N PHE A 319 4.88 23.67 22.95
CA PHE A 319 3.71 23.76 23.84
C PHE A 319 2.49 24.26 23.08
N ALA A 320 1.33 23.69 23.40
CA ALA A 320 0.04 24.17 22.88
C ALA A 320 -0.38 25.50 23.53
N ASN A 321 0.03 25.72 24.78
CA ASN A 321 -0.32 26.90 25.58
C ASN A 321 0.95 27.60 26.11
N GLU A 322 0.99 28.92 25.95
CA GLU A 322 2.07 29.78 26.43
C GLU A 322 2.29 29.66 27.94
N ASP A 323 1.24 29.48 28.74
CA ASP A 323 1.36 29.38 30.21
C ASP A 323 2.16 28.13 30.64
N SER A 324 2.00 27.01 29.93
CA SER A 324 2.78 25.80 30.16
C SER A 324 4.26 26.03 29.87
N MET A 325 4.56 26.73 28.77
CA MET A 325 5.93 27.12 28.43
C MET A 325 6.52 28.07 29.49
N LYS A 326 5.78 29.08 29.95
CA LYS A 326 6.24 30.04 30.98
C LYS A 326 6.60 29.35 32.29
N LYS A 327 5.86 28.32 32.70
CA LYS A 327 6.21 27.51 33.88
C LYS A 327 7.56 26.81 33.71
N LEU A 328 7.82 26.25 32.54
CA LEU A 328 9.11 25.62 32.25
C LEU A 328 10.25 26.65 32.22
N MET A 329 10.01 27.85 31.67
CA MET A 329 10.97 28.95 31.63
C MET A 329 11.35 29.49 33.02
N GLN A 330 10.53 29.28 34.04
CA GLN A 330 10.89 29.61 35.43
C GLN A 330 11.88 28.60 36.03
N GLN A 331 11.91 27.38 35.51
CA GLN A 331 12.76 26.29 36.01
C GLN A 331 14.08 26.19 35.24
N TYR A 332 14.08 26.51 33.95
CA TYR A 332 15.23 26.38 33.07
C TYR A 332 15.51 27.69 32.34
N SER A 333 16.78 28.09 32.31
CA SER A 333 17.23 29.20 31.47
C SER A 333 17.22 28.79 29.99
N GLY A 334 16.71 29.65 29.12
CA GLY A 334 16.63 29.37 27.69
C GLY A 334 15.93 30.46 26.90
N ASN A 335 15.71 30.20 25.62
CA ASN A 335 15.16 31.16 24.68
C ASN A 335 13.79 30.72 24.17
N LYS A 336 12.83 31.67 24.15
CA LYS A 336 11.58 31.52 23.41
C LYS A 336 11.87 31.73 21.92
N LEU A 337 11.43 30.80 21.08
CA LEU A 337 11.61 30.82 19.64
C LEU A 337 10.27 30.62 18.93
N SER A 338 10.17 31.12 17.71
CA SER A 338 9.13 30.74 16.75
C SER A 338 9.65 29.67 15.81
N TRP A 339 8.74 28.93 15.17
CA TRP A 339 9.11 27.90 14.20
C TRP A 339 9.94 28.45 13.03
N ASN A 340 9.67 29.68 12.59
CA ASN A 340 10.45 30.32 11.53
C ASN A 340 11.87 30.68 11.96
N GLN A 341 12.11 30.97 13.24
CA GLN A 341 13.46 31.20 13.77
C GLN A 341 14.24 29.89 13.94
N LEU A 342 13.55 28.76 14.14
CA LEU A 342 14.20 27.44 14.24
C LEU A 342 14.59 26.82 12.90
N LYS A 343 13.86 27.17 11.83
CA LYS A 343 14.11 26.67 10.47
C LYS A 343 15.22 27.42 9.72
N GLN A 344 15.62 28.60 10.20
CA GLN A 344 16.75 29.38 9.68
C GLN A 344 18.05 28.74 10.16
#